data_AF-A0A659QVW8-F1
#
_entry.id   AF-A0A659QVW8-F1
#
_cell.length_a   1.000
_cell.length_b   1.000
_cell.length_c   1.000
_cell.angle_alpha   90.00
_cell.angle_beta   90.00
_cell.angle_gamma   90.00
#
_symmetry.space_group_name_H-M   'P 1'
#
loop_
_entity.id
_entity.type
_entity.pdbx_description
1 polymer ?
#
loop_
_entity_poly.entity_id
_entity_poly.type
_entity_poly.pdbx_seq_one_letter_code
_entity_poly.pdbx_strand_id
1 'polypeptide(L)'
;LTPEIVGPGLRRAAGKTDGLILDYAGNPHDLYAPEVGSPKGKSDNVPVQVFCPACGFANTFWGKTTADGTLVEHFGRRCQGWFDDDDGHREQCDFRFRFKNCPQCNA
;
A
#
# COMPACT_ATOMS: atom_id res chain seq x y z
N LEU A 1 4.86 -14.84 1.34
CA LEU A 1 4.71 -15.38 -0.02
C LEU A 1 4.20 -14.30 -0.95
N THR A 2 4.77 -14.16 -2.15
CA THR A 2 4.31 -13.18 -3.14
C THR A 2 3.37 -13.84 -4.16
N PRO A 3 2.55 -13.06 -4.88
CA PRO A 3 1.71 -13.58 -5.98
C PRO A 3 2.50 -14.35 -7.04
N GLU A 4 3.76 -13.98 -7.28
CA GLU A 4 4.65 -14.66 -8.23
C GLU A 4 5.00 -16.10 -7.82
N ILE A 5 5.11 -16.36 -6.51
CA ILE A 5 5.45 -17.70 -5.98
C ILE A 5 4.20 -18.60 -5.95
N VAL A 6 3.03 -18.02 -5.66
CA VAL A 6 1.77 -18.77 -5.52
C VAL A 6 1.04 -18.97 -6.86
N GLY A 7 1.14 -17.99 -7.76
CA GLY A 7 0.42 -17.94 -9.04
C GLY A 7 0.55 -19.19 -9.92
N PRO A 8 1.73 -19.83 -10.04
CA PRO A 8 1.86 -21.07 -10.80
C PRO A 8 0.97 -22.22 -10.27
N GLY A 9 0.77 -22.31 -8.95
CA GLY A 9 -0.05 -23.33 -8.29
C GLY A 9 -1.56 -23.09 -8.37
N LEU A 10 -1.99 -21.89 -8.79
CA LEU A 10 -3.41 -21.51 -8.94
C LEU A 10 -3.95 -21.60 -10.37
N ARG A 11 -3.15 -22.10 -11.33
CA ARG A 11 -3.66 -22.36 -12.69
C ARG A 11 -4.79 -23.39 -12.66
N ARG A 12 -5.86 -23.12 -13.43
CA ARG A 12 -7.01 -24.03 -13.54
C ARG A 12 -6.61 -25.29 -14.31
N ALA A 13 -6.95 -26.46 -13.76
CA ALA A 13 -6.80 -27.76 -14.38
C ALA A 13 -8.08 -28.58 -14.13
N ALA A 14 -8.46 -29.45 -15.07
CA ALA A 14 -9.67 -30.26 -14.94
C ALA A 14 -9.59 -31.15 -13.68
N GLY A 15 -10.60 -31.07 -12.82
CA GLY A 15 -10.68 -31.84 -11.57
C GLY A 15 -9.94 -31.24 -10.37
N LYS A 16 -9.27 -30.09 -10.50
CA LYS A 16 -8.57 -29.43 -9.40
C LYS A 16 -9.50 -28.44 -8.67
N THR A 17 -9.88 -28.78 -7.44
CA THR A 17 -10.78 -27.97 -6.58
C THR A 17 -10.05 -26.92 -5.76
N ASP A 18 -8.79 -27.17 -5.39
CA ASP A 18 -8.02 -26.32 -4.48
C ASP A 18 -6.50 -26.40 -4.74
N GLY A 19 -5.75 -25.51 -4.11
CA GLY A 19 -4.30 -25.46 -4.16
C GLY A 19 -3.75 -25.19 -2.77
N LEU A 20 -3.09 -26.18 -2.17
CA LEU A 20 -2.50 -26.07 -0.84
C LEU A 20 -1.17 -25.30 -0.91
N ILE A 21 -1.03 -24.30 -0.06
CA ILE A 21 0.18 -23.50 0.09
C ILE A 21 0.72 -23.74 1.50
N LEU A 22 1.95 -24.24 1.61
CA LEU A 22 2.62 -24.49 2.88
C LEU A 22 3.78 -23.50 3.02
N ASP A 23 3.62 -22.51 3.92
CA ASP A 23 4.65 -21.52 4.22
C ASP A 23 5.38 -21.89 5.52
N TYR A 24 6.63 -22.33 5.39
CA TYR A 24 7.49 -22.66 6.53
C TYR A 24 8.33 -21.48 7.04
N ALA A 25 8.28 -20.32 6.37
CA ALA A 25 9.08 -19.14 6.71
C ALA A 25 8.33 -18.14 7.61
N GLY A 26 7.07 -18.40 7.96
CA GLY A 26 6.28 -17.53 8.83
C GLY A 26 6.02 -16.14 8.23
N ASN A 27 5.95 -16.02 6.90
CA ASN A 27 5.71 -14.73 6.26
C ASN A 27 4.28 -14.25 6.56
N PRO A 28 4.08 -13.04 7.12
CA PRO A 28 2.76 -12.45 7.35
C PRO A 28 2.16 -11.86 6.05
N HIS A 29 2.51 -12.43 4.90
CA HIS A 29 2.14 -11.89 3.61
C HIS A 29 0.72 -12.32 3.26
N ASP A 30 -0.19 -11.35 3.30
CA ASP A 30 -1.53 -11.46 2.74
C ASP A 30 -1.45 -11.39 1.20
N LEU A 31 -2.01 -12.40 0.53
CA LEU A 31 -2.08 -12.50 -0.93
C LEU A 31 -2.94 -11.40 -1.57
N TYR A 32 -3.80 -10.76 -0.78
CA TYR A 32 -4.68 -9.67 -1.22
C TYR A 32 -4.16 -8.29 -0.81
N ALA A 33 -3.01 -8.21 -0.14
CA ALA A 33 -2.43 -6.93 0.23
C ALA A 33 -2.04 -6.15 -1.03
N PRO A 34 -2.45 -4.89 -1.15
CA PRO A 34 -2.08 -4.07 -2.30
C PRO A 34 -0.55 -3.94 -2.37
N GLU A 35 0.03 -4.20 -3.53
CA GLU A 35 1.45 -3.98 -3.78
C GLU A 35 1.75 -2.49 -3.70
N VAL A 36 2.21 -2.04 -2.53
CA VAL A 36 2.79 -0.71 -2.39
C VAL A 36 4.16 -0.79 -3.03
N GLY A 37 4.32 -0.20 -4.22
CA GLY A 37 5.51 -0.30 -5.10
C GLY A 37 6.84 0.24 -4.53
N SER A 38 6.98 0.41 -3.22
CA SER A 38 8.24 0.71 -2.54
C SER A 38 8.63 -0.48 -1.65
N PRO A 39 9.93 -0.82 -1.51
CA PRO A 39 10.35 -1.93 -0.68
C PRO A 39 9.84 -1.76 0.74
N LYS A 40 9.27 -2.83 1.29
CA LYS A 40 8.76 -2.88 2.66
C LYS A 40 9.93 -2.66 3.61
N GLY A 41 10.16 -1.41 4.03
CA GLY A 41 11.02 -1.12 5.18
C GLY A 41 10.41 -1.77 6.43
N LYS A 42 11.23 -2.08 7.45
CA LYS A 42 10.92 -2.72 8.76
C LYS A 42 9.56 -3.46 8.86
N SER A 43 9.62 -4.76 9.19
CA SER A 43 8.52 -5.75 9.24
C SER A 43 7.11 -5.28 9.61
N ASP A 44 6.98 -4.28 10.46
CA ASP A 44 5.72 -3.84 11.07
C ASP A 44 4.94 -2.82 10.22
N ASN A 45 5.47 -2.44 9.07
CA ASN A 45 4.79 -1.52 8.17
C ASN A 45 3.63 -2.20 7.43
N VAL A 46 2.45 -1.57 7.49
CA VAL A 46 1.22 -1.98 6.81
C VAL A 46 0.86 -0.97 5.72
N PRO A 47 0.16 -1.38 4.65
CA PRO A 47 -0.37 -0.44 3.68
C PRO A 47 -1.47 0.41 4.34
N VAL A 48 -1.35 1.74 4.22
CA VAL A 48 -2.27 2.72 4.77
C VAL A 48 -2.75 3.68 3.69
N GLN A 49 -4.02 4.05 3.76
CA GLN A 49 -4.62 4.99 2.83
C GLN A 49 -4.55 6.41 3.40
N VAL A 50 -3.96 7.34 2.65
CA VAL A 50 -3.78 8.74 3.04
C VAL A 50 -4.29 9.65 1.93
N PHE A 51 -5.32 10.45 2.25
CA PHE A 51 -5.87 11.41 1.31
C PHE A 51 -4.94 12.60 1.12
N CYS A 52 -4.74 13.00 -0.13
CA CYS A 52 -4.02 14.22 -0.44
C CYS A 52 -4.90 15.45 -0.13
N PRO A 53 -4.44 16.42 0.67
CA PRO A 53 -5.22 17.63 0.95
C PRO A 53 -5.28 18.61 -0.23
N ALA A 54 -4.42 18.45 -1.24
CA ALA A 54 -4.45 19.30 -2.44
C ALA A 54 -5.44 18.79 -3.50
N CYS A 55 -5.39 17.50 -3.83
CA CYS A 55 -6.19 16.92 -4.92
C CYS A 55 -7.25 15.91 -4.46
N GLY A 56 -7.34 15.60 -3.17
CA GLY A 56 -8.28 14.60 -2.64
C GLY A 56 -7.94 13.14 -2.97
N PHE A 57 -6.88 12.89 -3.73
CA PHE A 57 -6.51 11.53 -4.15
C PHE A 57 -6.17 10.64 -2.96
N ALA A 58 -6.71 9.42 -2.94
CA ALA A 58 -6.43 8.43 -1.93
C ALA A 58 -5.12 7.69 -2.22
N ASN A 59 -4.02 8.14 -1.59
CA ASN A 59 -2.72 7.52 -1.76
C ASN A 59 -2.58 6.27 -0.91
N THR A 60 -1.86 5.27 -1.40
CA THR A 60 -1.51 4.10 -0.60
C THR A 60 -0.02 4.16 -0.28
N PHE A 61 0.29 4.31 1.00
CA PHE A 61 1.66 4.35 1.49
C PHE A 61 1.94 3.24 2.48
N TRP A 62 3.21 2.97 2.75
CA TRP A 62 3.59 2.23 3.93
C TRP A 62 3.41 3.11 5.16
N GLY A 63 2.87 2.56 6.24
CA GLY A 63 2.71 3.26 7.50
C GLY A 63 2.57 2.30 8.66
N LYS A 64 2.39 2.84 9.86
CA LYS A 64 2.04 2.09 11.05
C LYS A 64 0.66 2.49 11.52
N THR A 65 -0.11 1.50 11.90
CA THR A 65 -1.42 1.67 12.52
C THR A 65 -1.37 1.19 13.96
N THR A 66 -2.20 1.76 14.84
CA THR A 66 -2.44 1.18 16.16
C THR A 66 -3.20 -0.15 16.02
N ALA A 67 -3.30 -0.91 17.11
CA ALA A 67 -4.12 -2.13 17.17
C ALA A 67 -5.59 -1.87 16.80
N ASP A 68 -6.08 -0.65 17.05
CA ASP A 68 -7.44 -0.21 16.72
C ASP A 68 -7.60 0.26 15.27
N GLY A 69 -6.56 0.13 14.44
CA GLY A 69 -6.58 0.54 13.03
C GLY A 69 -6.42 2.05 12.80
N THR A 70 -6.09 2.83 13.84
CA THR A 70 -5.85 4.27 13.69
C THR A 70 -4.45 4.51 13.10
N LEU A 71 -4.34 5.37 12.08
CA LEU A 71 -3.08 5.71 11.46
C LEU A 71 -2.16 6.48 12.44
N VAL A 72 -1.02 5.88 12.79
CA VAL A 72 0.01 6.51 13.65
C VAL A 72 0.95 7.34 12.80
N GLU A 73 1.54 6.73 11.76
CA GLU A 73 2.49 7.37 10.86
C GLU A 73 2.41 6.77 9.47
N HIS A 74 2.78 7.56 8.45
CA HIS A 74 2.97 7.08 7.08
C HIS A 74 4.30 7.57 6.52
N PHE A 75 4.89 6.78 5.62
CA PHE A 75 6.20 7.03 5.02
C PHE A 75 6.11 7.61 3.59
N GLY A 76 4.90 7.91 3.11
CA GLY A 76 4.69 8.58 1.82
C GLY A 76 5.28 9.98 1.79
N ARG A 77 6.01 10.31 0.71
CA ARG A 77 6.70 11.61 0.55
C ARG A 77 6.01 12.57 -0.43
N ARG A 78 5.26 12.03 -1.39
CA ARG A 78 4.63 12.78 -2.48
C ARG A 78 3.35 12.08 -2.92
N CYS A 79 2.35 12.87 -3.29
CA CYS A 79 1.10 12.35 -3.82
C CYS A 79 1.32 11.57 -5.13
N GLN A 80 0.63 10.44 -5.25
CA GLN A 80 0.60 9.55 -6.42
C GLN A 80 -0.58 9.85 -7.34
N GLY A 81 -1.39 10.87 -7.03
CA GLY A 81 -2.52 11.30 -7.85
C GLY A 81 -2.07 12.00 -9.13
N TRP A 82 -2.78 11.73 -10.21
CA TRP A 82 -2.60 12.34 -11.53
C TRP A 82 -3.92 12.98 -11.97
N PHE A 83 -3.84 14.08 -12.70
CA PHE A 83 -4.96 14.71 -13.37
C PHE A 83 -4.57 15.05 -14.81
N ASP A 84 -5.55 15.01 -15.70
CA ASP A 84 -5.40 15.38 -17.10
C ASP A 84 -5.85 16.85 -17.24
N ASP A 85 -4.99 17.70 -17.80
CA ASP A 85 -5.35 19.07 -18.18
C ASP A 85 -6.14 19.07 -19.50
N ASP A 86 -6.86 20.15 -19.79
CA ASP A 86 -7.67 20.32 -21.00
C ASP A 86 -6.84 20.15 -22.30
N ASP A 87 -5.53 20.39 -22.24
CA ASP A 87 -4.56 20.17 -23.34
C ASP A 87 -4.06 18.71 -23.47
N GLY A 88 -4.60 17.76 -22.70
CA GLY A 88 -4.21 16.34 -22.72
C GLY A 88 -2.88 16.03 -22.02
N HIS A 89 -2.38 16.97 -21.22
CA HIS A 89 -1.18 16.76 -20.41
C HIS A 89 -1.54 16.08 -19.09
N ARG A 90 -0.91 14.92 -18.82
CA ARG A 90 -0.99 14.25 -17.52
C ARG A 90 -0.03 14.89 -16.54
N GLU A 91 -0.58 15.60 -15.57
CA GLU A 91 0.19 16.21 -14.50
C GLU A 91 0.04 15.42 -13.19
N GLN A 92 1.16 15.15 -12.53
CA GLN A 92 1.16 14.56 -11.21
C GLN A 92 1.00 15.65 -10.17
N CYS A 93 0.15 15.41 -9.17
CA CYS A 93 0.03 16.30 -8.02
C CYS A 93 1.41 16.57 -7.39
N ASP A 94 1.73 17.85 -7.26
CA ASP A 94 3.00 18.35 -6.73
C ASP A 94 3.03 18.36 -5.19
N PHE A 95 1.90 18.00 -4.55
CA PHE A 95 1.78 17.96 -3.10
C PHE A 95 2.78 16.99 -2.49
N ARG A 96 3.63 17.53 -1.62
CA ARG A 96 4.63 16.78 -0.86
C ARG A 96 4.20 16.66 0.59
N PHE A 97 4.00 15.42 1.02
CA PHE A 97 3.84 15.09 2.42
C PHE A 97 5.16 15.37 3.12
N ARG A 98 5.23 16.48 3.86
CA ARG A 98 6.33 16.70 4.81
C ARG A 98 6.00 15.97 6.09
N PHE A 99 7.00 15.31 6.66
CA PHE A 99 6.99 14.82 8.04
C PHE A 99 6.76 16.03 8.95
N LYS A 100 5.50 16.36 9.19
CA LYS A 100 5.09 17.24 10.28
C LYS A 100 4.53 16.30 11.32
N ASN A 101 5.11 16.30 12.52
CA ASN A 101 4.38 15.84 13.71
C ASN A 101 2.97 16.41 13.62
N CYS A 102 1.98 15.55 13.71
CA CYS A 102 0.58 15.88 13.54
C CYS A 102 0.23 17.08 14.45
N PRO A 103 -0.32 18.20 13.93
CA PRO A 103 -0.74 19.32 14.78
C PRO A 103 -1.92 18.98 15.69
N GLN A 104 -2.56 17.81 15.51
CA GLN A 104 -3.59 17.27 16.41
C GLN A 104 -3.04 16.31 17.48
N CYS A 105 -1.78 15.91 17.38
CA CYS A 105 -1.11 15.09 18.39
C CYS A 105 0.09 15.88 18.90
N ASN A 106 -0.15 16.73 19.89
CA ASN A 106 0.93 17.35 20.66
C ASN A 106 1.51 16.34 21.66
N ALA A 107 2.07 15.23 21.16
CA ALA A 107 2.92 14.26 21.84
C ALA A 107 3.56 13.30 20.82
#